data_AF-A0A6M5YNX6-F1
#
_entry.id   AF-A0A6M5YNX6-F1
#
_cell.length_a   1.000
_cell.length_b   1.000
_cell.length_c   1.000
_cell.angle_alpha   90.00
_cell.angle_beta   90.00
_cell.angle_gamma   90.00
#
_symmetry.space_group_name_H-M   'P 1'
#
loop_
_entity.id
_entity.type
_entity.pdbx_description
1 polymer ?
#
loop_
_entity_poly.entity_id
_entity_poly.type
_entity_poly.pdbx_seq_one_letter_code
_entity_poly.pdbx_strand_id
1 'polypeptide(L)'
;MEILLAVLCPLAIFLTFFLVIVAGAWKVFVKAGQPGWASIVPVYNQYVFVVEIAKKDMVMFIATLFIPFVGIIPCMDVAEKFGKSKAYYLGKEVAQGVT
;
A
#
# COMPACT_ATOMS: atom_id res chain seq x y z
N MET A 1 30.51 -21.23 10.61
CA MET A 1 29.09 -21.60 10.50
C MET A 1 28.17 -20.57 11.17
N GLU A 2 28.52 -20.04 12.34
CA GLU A 2 27.72 -19.02 13.05
C GLU A 2 27.50 -17.71 12.27
N ILE A 3 28.58 -17.12 11.71
CA ILE A 3 28.49 -15.88 10.90
C ILE A 3 27.60 -16.08 9.65
N LEU A 4 27.65 -17.27 9.05
CA LEU A 4 26.83 -17.60 7.87
C LEU A 4 25.33 -17.62 8.23
N LEU A 5 24.97 -18.24 9.36
CA LEU A 5 23.59 -18.26 9.84
C LEU A 5 23.10 -16.85 10.25
N ALA A 6 23.97 -16.05 10.87
CA ALA A 6 23.67 -14.68 11.30
C ALA A 6 23.32 -13.74 10.13
N VAL A 7 23.82 -14.00 8.92
CA VAL A 7 23.53 -13.20 7.72
C VAL A 7 22.38 -13.79 6.89
N LEU A 8 22.32 -15.12 6.75
CA LEU A 8 21.30 -15.77 5.91
C LEU A 8 19.90 -15.71 6.52
N CYS A 9 19.75 -15.88 7.84
CA CYS A 9 18.44 -15.81 8.50
C CYS A 9 17.73 -14.47 8.33
N PRO A 10 18.33 -13.30 8.64
CA PRO A 10 17.65 -12.01 8.46
C PRO A 10 17.37 -11.71 6.98
N LEU A 11 18.23 -12.14 6.06
CA LEU A 11 18.01 -11.98 4.62
C LEU A 11 16.79 -12.80 4.15
N ALA A 12 16.68 -14.06 4.56
CA ALA A 12 15.54 -14.91 4.22
C ALA A 12 14.22 -14.36 4.78
N ILE A 13 14.25 -13.85 6.02
CA ILE A 13 13.10 -13.19 6.64
C ILE A 13 12.71 -11.94 5.83
N PHE A 14 13.67 -11.07 5.52
CA PHE A 14 13.44 -9.86 4.74
C PHE A 14 12.82 -10.18 3.36
N LEU A 15 13.38 -11.15 2.63
CA LEU A 15 12.85 -11.58 1.34
C LEU A 15 11.43 -12.11 1.44
N THR A 16 11.14 -12.90 2.48
CA THR A 16 9.79 -13.44 2.71
C THR A 16 8.78 -12.31 2.93
N PHE A 17 9.09 -11.36 3.82
CA PHE A 17 8.23 -10.20 4.05
C PHE A 17 8.05 -9.35 2.79
N PHE A 18 9.12 -9.11 2.04
CA PHE A 18 9.07 -8.38 0.78
C PHE A 18 8.12 -9.05 -0.22
N LEU A 19 8.22 -10.36 -0.42
CA LEU A 19 7.34 -11.12 -1.32
C LEU A 19 5.87 -11.05 -0.87
N VAL A 20 5.60 -11.14 0.43
CA VAL A 20 4.23 -11.01 0.97
C VAL A 20 3.66 -9.62 0.69
N ILE A 21 4.45 -8.56 0.89
CA ILE A 21 4.03 -7.18 0.62
C ILE A 21 3.74 -6.99 -0.87
N VAL A 22 4.64 -7.44 -1.75
CA VAL A 22 4.46 -7.36 -3.21
C VAL A 22 3.23 -8.14 -3.66
N ALA A 23 3.03 -9.35 -3.16
CA ALA A 23 1.85 -10.16 -3.48
C ALA A 23 0.55 -9.51 -2.98
N GLY A 24 0.58 -8.87 -1.81
CA GLY A 24 -0.54 -8.07 -1.30
C GLY A 24 -0.87 -6.89 -2.20
N ALA A 25 0.14 -6.09 -2.56
CA ALA A 25 0.00 -4.94 -3.45
C ALA A 25 -0.53 -5.34 -4.83
N TRP A 26 -0.01 -6.44 -5.39
CA TRP A 26 -0.47 -6.99 -6.67
C TRP A 26 -1.97 -7.30 -6.63
N LYS A 27 -2.44 -7.95 -5.56
CA LYS A 27 -3.87 -8.26 -5.39
C LYS A 27 -4.73 -7.01 -5.28
N VAL A 28 -4.25 -5.94 -4.63
CA VAL A 28 -4.98 -4.66 -4.55
C VAL A 28 -5.18 -4.06 -5.94
N PHE A 29 -4.13 -4.05 -6.76
CA PHE A 29 -4.18 -3.51 -8.12
C PHE A 29 -5.12 -4.33 -9.01
N VAL A 30 -5.01 -5.66 -8.98
CA VAL A 30 -5.93 -6.54 -9.71
C VAL A 30 -7.38 -6.34 -9.28
N LYS A 31 -7.63 -6.19 -7.96
CA LYS A 31 -8.97 -5.91 -7.44
C LYS A 31 -9.52 -4.54 -7.90
N ALA A 32 -8.63 -3.59 -8.16
CA ALA A 32 -8.97 -2.28 -8.72
C ALA A 32 -9.07 -2.27 -10.26
N GLY A 33 -8.96 -3.42 -10.92
CA GLY A 33 -9.03 -3.54 -12.38
C GLY A 33 -7.75 -3.12 -13.11
N GLN A 34 -6.63 -2.98 -12.39
CA GLN A 34 -5.33 -2.61 -12.92
C GLN A 34 -4.39 -3.83 -12.98
N PRO A 35 -3.40 -3.85 -13.88
CA PRO A 35 -2.42 -4.93 -13.92
C PRO A 35 -1.59 -4.94 -12.64
N GLY A 36 -1.52 -6.09 -11.96
CA GLY A 36 -0.87 -6.17 -10.65
C GLY A 36 0.63 -5.91 -10.66
N TRP A 37 1.33 -6.17 -11.77
CA TRP A 37 2.74 -5.82 -11.90
C TRP A 37 3.00 -4.31 -11.80
N ALA A 38 1.99 -3.48 -12.08
CA ALA A 38 2.10 -2.03 -11.96
C ALA A 38 2.43 -1.58 -10.53
N SER A 39 2.09 -2.40 -9.51
CA SER A 39 2.43 -2.09 -8.12
C SER A 39 3.93 -2.25 -7.79
N ILE A 40 4.72 -2.85 -8.69
CA ILE A 40 6.15 -3.14 -8.44
C ILE A 40 7.03 -1.97 -8.92
N VAL A 41 6.67 -1.34 -10.03
CA VAL A 41 7.46 -0.27 -10.64
C VAL A 41 7.24 1.02 -9.84
N PRO A 42 8.25 1.64 -9.19
CA PRO A 42 8.02 2.69 -8.19
C PRO A 42 7.19 3.90 -8.68
N VAL A 43 7.59 4.51 -9.79
CA VAL A 43 6.91 5.70 -10.32
C VAL A 43 5.56 5.34 -10.94
N TYR A 44 5.50 4.22 -11.67
CA TYR A 44 4.29 3.78 -12.33
C TYR A 44 3.23 3.28 -11.34
N ASN A 45 3.65 2.66 -10.22
CA ASN A 45 2.79 2.32 -9.09
C ASN A 45 2.06 3.56 -8.59
N GLN A 46 2.79 4.63 -8.26
CA GLN A 46 2.15 5.85 -7.77
C GLN A 46 1.22 6.48 -8.80
N TYR A 47 1.61 6.50 -10.08
CA TYR A 47 0.75 7.01 -11.13
C TYR A 47 -0.58 6.23 -11.22
N VAL A 48 -0.51 4.91 -11.35
CA VAL A 48 -1.69 4.05 -11.44
C VAL A 48 -2.51 4.14 -10.14
N PHE A 49 -1.86 4.16 -8.98
CA PHE A 49 -2.55 4.25 -7.70
C PHE A 49 -3.32 5.56 -7.54
N VAL A 50 -2.68 6.71 -7.82
CA VAL A 50 -3.28 8.03 -7.61
C VAL A 50 -4.26 8.39 -8.72
N VAL A 51 -3.85 8.23 -9.98
CA VAL A 51 -4.65 8.66 -11.14
C VAL A 51 -5.70 7.62 -11.50
N GLU A 52 -5.32 6.35 -11.61
CA GLU A 52 -6.22 5.32 -12.12
C GLU A 52 -7.12 4.69 -11.05
N ILE A 53 -6.59 4.40 -9.86
CA ILE A 53 -7.32 3.73 -8.78
C ILE A 53 -8.05 4.75 -7.90
N ALA A 54 -7.31 5.75 -7.38
CA ALA A 54 -7.90 6.79 -6.53
C ALA A 54 -8.75 7.79 -7.32
N LYS A 55 -8.58 7.86 -8.65
CA LYS A 55 -9.25 8.83 -9.55
C LYS A 55 -8.96 10.28 -9.17
N LYS A 56 -7.70 10.56 -8.81
CA LYS A 56 -7.20 11.91 -8.58
C LYS A 56 -6.58 12.49 -9.84
N ASP A 57 -6.41 13.81 -9.84
CA ASP A 57 -5.82 14.56 -10.92
C ASP A 57 -4.29 14.44 -10.95
N MET A 58 -3.70 14.91 -12.05
CA MET A 58 -2.25 14.86 -12.27
C MET A 58 -1.49 15.76 -11.29
N VAL A 59 -2.13 16.80 -10.76
CA VAL A 59 -1.55 17.68 -9.74
C VAL A 59 -1.34 16.90 -8.43
N MET A 60 -2.30 16.08 -7.99
CA MET A 60 -2.15 15.22 -6.82
C MET A 60 -1.06 14.15 -7.01
N PHE A 61 -0.92 13.60 -8.21
CA PHE A 61 0.17 12.67 -8.52
C PHE A 61 1.54 13.35 -8.36
N ILE A 62 1.73 14.53 -8.96
CA ILE A 62 2.96 15.31 -8.85
C ILE A 62 3.21 15.71 -7.39
N ALA A 63 2.19 16.18 -6.67
CA ALA A 63 2.32 16.54 -5.26
C ALA A 63 2.78 15.36 -4.39
N THR A 64 2.28 14.15 -4.68
CA THR A 64 2.65 12.92 -3.96
C THR A 64 4.12 12.51 -4.20
N LEU A 65 4.69 12.83 -5.37
CA LEU A 65 6.10 12.54 -5.69
C LEU A 65 7.06 13.44 -4.90
N PHE A 66 6.72 14.72 -4.72
CA PHE A 66 7.59 15.69 -4.05
C PHE A 66 7.31 15.82 -2.55
N ILE A 67 6.08 15.52 -2.11
CA ILE A 67 5.64 15.66 -0.73
C ILE A 67 5.04 14.32 -0.28
N PRO A 68 5.82 13.43 0.37
CA PRO A 68 5.38 12.06 0.65
C PRO A 68 4.13 11.99 1.54
N PHE A 69 3.92 12.96 2.45
CA PHE A 69 2.75 13.00 3.32
C PHE A 69 1.42 13.22 2.58
N VAL A 70 1.45 13.84 1.39
CA VAL A 70 0.24 14.04 0.56
C VAL A 70 -0.30 12.70 0.04
N GLY A 71 0.56 11.70 -0.11
CA GLY A 71 0.19 10.35 -0.55
C GLY A 71 -0.79 9.62 0.38
N ILE A 72 -1.01 10.10 1.61
CA ILE A 72 -1.99 9.54 2.54
C ILE A 72 -3.42 9.77 2.04
N ILE A 73 -3.68 10.90 1.38
CA ILE A 73 -5.02 11.27 0.88
C ILE A 73 -5.56 10.24 -0.13
N PRO A 74 -4.87 9.92 -1.25
CA PRO A 74 -5.35 8.90 -2.17
C PRO A 74 -5.42 7.52 -1.51
N CYS A 75 -4.58 7.21 -0.52
CA CYS A 75 -4.67 5.95 0.23
C CYS A 75 -5.97 5.85 1.01
N MET A 76 -6.38 6.92 1.69
CA MET A 76 -7.63 6.96 2.46
C MET A 76 -8.85 6.82 1.55
N ASP A 77 -8.88 7.55 0.44
CA ASP A 77 -10.00 7.51 -0.50
C ASP A 77 -10.17 6.11 -1.12
N VAL A 78 -9.04 5.45 -1.42
CA VAL A 78 -9.04 4.08 -1.92
C VAL A 78 -9.49 3.09 -0.82
N ALA A 79 -9.07 3.29 0.43
CA ALA A 79 -9.51 2.46 1.55
C ALA A 79 -11.03 2.57 1.76
N GLU A 80 -11.59 3.78 1.71
CA GLU A 80 -13.04 4.00 1.79
C GLU A 80 -13.79 3.26 0.66
N LYS A 81 -13.29 3.33 -0.58
CA LYS A 81 -13.86 2.57 -1.73
C LYS A 81 -13.78 1.06 -1.54
N PHE A 82 -12.79 0.55 -0.82
CA PHE A 82 -12.69 -0.87 -0.47
C PHE A 82 -13.53 -1.27 0.76
N GLY A 83 -14.40 -0.38 1.25
CA GLY A 83 -15.22 -0.63 2.44
C GLY A 83 -14.41 -0.66 3.73
N LYS A 84 -13.18 -0.16 3.71
CA LYS A 84 -12.32 0.02 4.88
C LYS A 84 -12.52 1.45 5.37
N SER A 85 -13.47 1.64 6.29
CA SER A 85 -13.77 2.94 6.88
C SER A 85 -12.60 3.48 7.69
N LYS A 86 -12.62 4.78 8.01
CA LYS A 86 -11.65 5.44 8.91
C LYS A 86 -11.49 4.72 10.27
N ALA A 87 -12.50 3.96 10.71
CA ALA A 87 -12.45 3.11 11.90
C ALA A 87 -11.46 1.93 11.79
N TYR A 88 -11.10 1.50 10.58
CA TYR A 88 -10.01 0.53 10.37
C TYR A 88 -8.64 1.11 10.75
N TYR A 89 -8.46 2.43 10.64
CA TYR A 89 -7.24 3.15 11.02
C TYR A 89 -7.25 3.62 12.49
N LEU A 90 -8.43 3.98 13.01
CA LEU A 90 -8.60 4.38 14.42
C LEU A 90 -8.77 3.19 15.39
N GLY A 91 -8.70 1.97 14.87
CA GLY A 91 -8.67 0.78 15.69
C GLY A 91 -10.03 0.41 16.28
N LYS A 92 -10.09 -0.84 16.71
CA LYS A 92 -11.24 -1.52 17.31
C LYS A 92 -11.70 -0.91 18.65
N GLU A 93 -11.25 0.29 19.03
CA GLU A 93 -11.51 0.93 20.32
C GLU A 93 -12.88 1.61 20.39
N VAL A 94 -13.37 2.19 19.29
CA VAL A 94 -14.73 2.78 19.25
C VAL A 94 -15.82 1.71 19.17
N ALA A 95 -15.51 0.52 18.64
CA ALA A 95 -16.48 -0.57 18.46
C ALA A 95 -16.83 -1.31 19.76
N GLN A 96 -16.12 -1.07 20.87
CA GLN A 96 -16.43 -1.66 22.18
C GLN A 96 -17.22 -0.71 23.11
N GLY A 97 -17.50 0.52 22.69
CA GLY A 97 -18.15 1.54 23.53
C GLY A 97 -19.56 1.96 23.10
N VAL A 98 -20.16 1.31 22.10
CA VAL A 98 -21.54 1.57 21.66
C VAL A 98 -22.28 0.24 21.47
N THR A 99 -22.63 -0.37 22.60
CA THR A 99 -23.78 -1.26 22.76
C THR A 99 -24.59 -0.73 23.93
#